data_AF-A0A7W3W4F9-F1
#
_entry.id   AF-A0A7W3W4F9-F1
#
_cell.length_a   1.000
_cell.length_b   1.000
_cell.length_c   1.000
_cell.angle_alpha   90.00
_cell.angle_beta   90.00
_cell.angle_gamma   90.00
#
_symmetry.space_group_name_H-M   'P 1'
#
loop_
_entity.id
_entity.type
_entity.pdbx_description
1 polymer ?
#
loop_
_entity_poly.entity_id
_entity_poly.type
_entity_poly.pdbx_seq_one_letter_code
_entity_poly.pdbx_strand_id
1 'polypeptide(L)'
;MYADADLVLVAALVADALASQGLRAVTARELIADPELCTCDLARFGLGSLDWIALATRLERQTGVELPDGALLDDERRSIAGWATALTTAGSSQEEQTKCGKHSAASDSL
;
A
#
# COMPACT_ATOMS: atom_id res chain seq x y z
N MET A 1 6.27 -9.64 10.26
CA MET A 1 6.04 -10.58 9.14
C MET A 1 5.00 -9.90 8.27
N TYR A 2 5.37 -9.40 7.09
CA TYR A 2 4.38 -8.82 6.17
C TYR A 2 3.36 -9.90 5.82
N ALA A 3 2.08 -9.55 5.64
CA ALA A 3 1.16 -10.49 5.04
C ALA A 3 1.66 -10.71 3.60
N ASP A 4 2.11 -11.93 3.27
CA ASP A 4 2.66 -12.27 1.95
C ASP A 4 1.74 -11.80 0.79
N ALA A 5 0.43 -11.72 1.03
CA ALA A 5 -0.56 -11.24 0.08
C ALA A 5 -0.40 -9.74 -0.27
N ASP A 6 -0.19 -8.86 0.73
CA ASP A 6 -0.04 -7.42 0.50
C ASP A 6 1.24 -7.14 -0.29
N LEU A 7 2.31 -7.85 0.06
CA LEU A 7 3.60 -7.74 -0.61
C LEU A 7 3.51 -8.19 -2.07
N VAL A 8 2.85 -9.32 -2.33
CA VAL A 8 2.59 -9.83 -3.69
C VAL A 8 1.73 -8.86 -4.49
N LEU A 9 0.69 -8.28 -3.89
CA LEU A 9 -0.18 -7.32 -4.56
C LEU A 9 0.57 -6.07 -5.00
N VAL A 10 1.31 -5.44 -4.08
CA VAL A 10 2.09 -4.23 -4.39
C VAL A 10 3.14 -4.53 -5.46
N ALA A 11 3.88 -5.62 -5.32
CA ALA A 11 4.89 -6.02 -6.31
C ALA A 11 4.28 -6.27 -7.70
N ALA A 12 3.08 -6.86 -7.77
CA ALA A 12 2.39 -7.08 -9.03
C ALA A 12 1.98 -5.76 -9.71
N LEU A 13 1.49 -4.80 -8.94
CA LEU A 13 1.14 -3.48 -9.46
C LEU A 13 2.38 -2.72 -9.96
N VAL A 14 3.48 -2.77 -9.22
CA VAL A 14 4.75 -2.15 -9.63
C VAL A 14 5.28 -2.81 -10.91
N ALA A 15 5.30 -4.14 -10.99
CA ALA A 15 5.72 -4.87 -12.19
C ALA A 15 4.89 -4.48 -13.43
N ASP A 16 3.57 -4.37 -13.27
CA ASP A 16 2.65 -3.94 -14.33
C ASP A 16 2.92 -2.49 -14.78
N ALA A 17 3.16 -1.58 -13.83
CA ALA A 17 3.53 -0.20 -14.13
C ALA A 17 4.85 -0.10 -14.91
N LEU A 18 5.89 -0.82 -14.47
CA LEU A 18 7.18 -0.84 -15.16
C LEU A 18 7.05 -1.39 -16.59
N ALA A 19 6.29 -2.47 -16.77
CA ALA A 19 6.03 -3.04 -18.09
C ALA A 19 5.29 -2.04 -19.00
N SER A 20 4.29 -1.32 -18.48
CA SER A 20 3.51 -0.35 -19.25
C SER A 20 4.33 0.86 -19.72
N GLN A 21 5.37 1.23 -19.00
CA GLN A 21 6.29 2.32 -19.34
C GLN A 21 7.41 1.88 -20.31
N GLY A 22 7.40 0.62 -20.76
CA GLY A 22 8.49 0.05 -21.57
C GLY A 22 9.82 -0.04 -20.80
N LEU A 23 9.76 0.07 -19.47
CA LEU A 23 10.90 -0.14 -18.59
C LEU A 23 11.15 -1.65 -18.44
N ARG A 24 12.30 -2.00 -17.84
CA ARG A 24 12.76 -3.38 -17.65
C ARG A 24 11.59 -4.31 -17.27
N ALA A 25 11.43 -5.40 -18.01
CA ALA A 25 10.50 -6.46 -17.64
C ALA A 25 11.02 -7.14 -16.36
N VAL A 26 10.50 -6.73 -15.21
CA VAL A 26 10.74 -7.34 -13.90
C VAL A 26 9.42 -7.89 -13.41
N THR A 27 9.40 -9.16 -13.02
CA THR A 27 8.23 -9.82 -12.47
C THR A 27 8.04 -9.47 -11.00
N ALA A 28 6.80 -9.55 -10.50
CA ALA A 28 6.50 -9.41 -9.08
C ALA A 28 7.36 -10.34 -8.20
N ARG A 29 7.58 -11.58 -8.68
CA ARG A 29 8.39 -12.57 -7.97
C ARG A 29 9.85 -12.12 -7.84
N GLU A 30 10.44 -11.55 -8.89
CA GLU A 30 11.80 -11.03 -8.84
C GLU A 30 11.92 -9.83 -7.90
N LEU A 31 10.94 -8.92 -7.93
CA LEU A 31 10.89 -7.76 -7.02
C LEU A 31 10.84 -8.17 -5.55
N ILE A 32 10.11 -9.24 -5.22
CA ILE A 32 9.99 -9.75 -3.84
C ILE A 32 11.22 -10.56 -3.42
N ALA A 33 11.77 -11.36 -4.34
CA ALA A 33 12.87 -12.26 -4.06
C ALA A 33 14.20 -11.53 -3.81
N ASP A 34 14.33 -10.30 -4.31
CA ASP A 34 15.49 -9.44 -4.10
C ASP A 34 15.18 -8.37 -3.03
N PRO A 35 15.78 -8.48 -1.82
CA PRO A 35 15.56 -7.50 -0.75
C PRO A 35 15.94 -6.07 -1.14
N GLU A 36 16.94 -5.89 -2.01
CA GLU A 36 17.35 -4.56 -2.46
C GLU A 36 16.25 -3.94 -3.33
N LEU A 37 15.66 -4.71 -4.25
CA LEU A 37 14.54 -4.23 -5.07
C LEU A 37 13.27 -4.02 -4.25
N CYS A 38 13.00 -4.90 -3.30
CA CYS A 38 11.81 -4.85 -2.45
C CYS A 38 11.77 -3.61 -1.55
N THR A 39 12.94 -3.13 -1.12
CA THR A 39 13.10 -1.94 -0.27
C THR A 39 13.52 -0.69 -1.04
N CYS A 40 13.75 -0.81 -2.35
CA CYS A 40 14.15 0.30 -3.21
C CYS A 40 13.01 1.33 -3.35
N ASP A 41 13.37 2.61 -3.31
CA ASP A 41 12.45 3.70 -3.66
C ASP A 41 11.92 3.52 -5.09
N LEU A 42 10.60 3.61 -5.25
CA LEU A 42 9.91 3.52 -6.54
C LEU A 42 10.47 4.49 -7.59
N ALA A 43 10.93 5.68 -7.16
CA ALA A 43 11.55 6.65 -8.06
C ALA A 43 12.82 6.11 -8.73
N ARG A 44 13.55 5.19 -8.08
CA ARG A 44 14.80 4.60 -8.61
C ARG A 44 14.53 3.54 -9.68
N PHE A 45 13.30 3.05 -9.81
CA PHE A 45 12.87 2.26 -10.96
C PHE A 45 12.55 3.11 -12.20
N GLY A 46 12.65 4.44 -12.10
CA GLY A 46 12.28 5.37 -13.18
C GLY A 46 10.80 5.73 -13.20
N LEU A 47 10.05 5.36 -12.17
CA LEU A 47 8.67 5.82 -11.97
C LEU A 47 8.71 7.29 -11.54
N GLY A 48 7.95 8.15 -12.22
CA GLY A 48 7.76 9.53 -11.82
C GLY A 48 6.68 9.67 -10.74
N SER A 49 6.51 10.89 -10.23
CA SER A 49 5.56 11.15 -9.15
C SER A 49 4.12 10.81 -9.49
N LEU A 50 3.71 11.08 -10.72
CA LEU A 50 2.39 10.71 -11.21
C LEU A 50 2.20 9.20 -11.31
N ASP A 51 3.27 8.45 -11.61
CA ASP A 51 3.18 7.00 -11.73
C ASP A 51 2.92 6.35 -10.38
N TRP A 52 3.68 6.72 -9.34
CA TRP A 52 3.44 6.15 -8.01
C TRP A 52 2.15 6.67 -7.35
N ILE A 53 1.71 7.90 -7.66
CA ILE A 53 0.38 8.37 -7.22
C ILE A 53 -0.72 7.53 -7.89
N ALA A 54 -0.62 7.28 -9.19
CA ALA A 54 -1.59 6.43 -9.90
C ALA A 54 -1.60 4.99 -9.37
N LEU A 55 -0.42 4.44 -9.05
CA LEU A 55 -0.30 3.15 -8.39
C LEU A 55 -0.98 3.13 -7.01
N ALA A 56 -0.77 4.15 -6.19
CA ALA A 56 -1.41 4.28 -4.88
C ALA A 56 -2.95 4.31 -5.00
N THR A 57 -3.48 5.12 -5.92
CA THR A 57 -4.93 5.16 -6.19
C THR A 57 -5.46 3.80 -6.69
N ARG A 58 -4.71 3.09 -7.53
CA ARG A 58 -5.11 1.75 -7.99
C ARG A 58 -5.10 0.74 -6.84
N LEU A 59 -4.10 0.80 -5.98
CA LEU A 59 -3.99 -0.05 -4.80
C LEU A 59 -5.16 0.19 -3.84
N GLU A 60 -5.44 1.44 -3.50
CA GLU A 60 -6.57 1.84 -2.64
C GLU A 60 -7.91 1.35 -3.22
N ARG A 61 -8.12 1.46 -4.52
CA ARG A 61 -9.33 0.92 -5.18
C ARG A 61 -9.45 -0.60 -5.09
N GLN A 62 -8.34 -1.33 -5.00
CA GLN A 62 -8.33 -2.79 -4.91
C GLN A 62 -8.48 -3.28 -3.46
N THR A 63 -7.91 -2.57 -2.50
CA THR A 63 -7.87 -2.98 -1.09
C THR A 63 -8.92 -2.29 -0.22
N GLY A 64 -9.43 -1.14 -0.64
CA GLY A 64 -10.25 -0.24 0.19
C GLY A 64 -9.44 0.51 1.25
N VAL A 65 -8.11 0.45 1.18
CA VAL A 65 -7.19 1.00 2.18
C VAL A 65 -6.36 2.12 1.57
N GLU A 66 -6.48 3.31 2.15
CA GLU A 66 -5.66 4.47 1.78
C GLU A 66 -4.23 4.31 2.33
N LEU A 67 -3.24 4.63 1.51
CA LEU A 67 -1.85 4.67 1.95
C LEU A 67 -1.59 5.98 2.73
N PRO A 68 -0.93 5.93 3.90
CA PRO A 68 -0.57 7.13 4.62
C PRO A 68 0.44 7.97 3.85
N ASP A 69 0.40 9.30 3.99
CA ASP A 69 1.31 10.24 3.30
C ASP A 69 2.78 9.85 3.39
N GLY A 70 3.22 9.33 4.55
CA GLY A 70 4.58 8.85 4.74
C GLY A 70 4.98 7.76 3.74
N ALA A 71 4.08 6.83 3.39
CA ALA A 71 4.36 5.81 2.37
C ALA A 71 4.49 6.42 0.95
N LEU A 72 3.90 7.59 0.70
CA LEU A 72 3.93 8.25 -0.61
C LEU A 72 5.11 9.21 -0.75
N LEU A 73 5.50 9.90 0.33
CA LEU A 73 6.43 11.01 0.29
C LEU A 73 7.84 10.65 0.76
N ASP A 74 7.96 9.76 1.74
CA ASP A 74 9.23 9.32 2.32
C ASP A 74 9.91 8.30 1.40
N ASP A 75 11.14 8.53 0.99
CA ASP A 75 11.88 7.66 0.07
C ASP A 75 12.25 6.31 0.70
N GLU A 76 12.39 6.24 2.03
CA GLU A 76 12.61 4.98 2.75
C GLU A 76 11.35 4.10 2.76
N ARG A 77 10.16 4.71 2.62
CA ARG A 77 8.85 4.04 2.72
C ARG A 77 8.10 3.95 1.41
N ARG A 78 8.50 4.74 0.39
CA ARG A 78 8.00 4.66 -0.99
C ARG A 78 8.65 3.48 -1.71
N SER A 79 8.44 2.29 -1.17
CA SER A 79 8.97 1.02 -1.67
C SER A 79 7.90 -0.05 -1.60
N ILE A 80 8.14 -1.21 -2.23
CA ILE A 80 7.21 -2.33 -2.22
C ILE A 80 6.97 -2.81 -0.78
N ALA A 81 8.05 -2.99 -0.01
CA ALA A 81 7.98 -3.36 1.40
C ALA A 81 7.29 -2.29 2.24
N GLY A 82 7.60 -1.01 2.02
CA GLY A 82 7.00 0.10 2.77
C GLY A 82 5.49 0.19 2.58
N TRP A 83 5.01 0.03 1.34
CA TRP A 83 3.58 0.03 1.02
C TRP A 83 2.87 -1.21 1.56
N ALA A 84 3.46 -2.40 1.44
CA ALA A 84 2.90 -3.61 2.04
C ALA A 84 2.76 -3.50 3.56
N THR A 85 3.77 -2.92 4.24
CA THR A 85 3.72 -2.60 5.67
C THR A 85 2.54 -1.68 6.00
N ALA A 86 2.36 -0.63 5.20
CA ALA A 86 1.31 0.36 5.40
C ALA A 86 -0.08 -0.27 5.26
N LEU A 87 -0.28 -1.12 4.26
CA LEU A 87 -1.53 -1.88 4.08
C LEU A 87 -1.84 -2.77 5.27
N THR A 88 -0.88 -3.61 5.69
CA THR A 88 -1.08 -4.51 6.84
C THR A 88 -1.41 -3.73 8.11
N THR A 89 -0.75 -2.58 8.32
CA THR A 89 -0.98 -1.74 9.51
C THR A 89 -2.36 -1.07 9.47
N ALA A 90 -2.75 -0.50 8.33
CA ALA A 90 -4.03 0.19 8.18
C ALA A 90 -5.23 -0.78 8.20
N GLY A 91 -5.08 -1.97 7.59
CA GLY A 91 -6.10 -3.03 7.65
C GLY A 91 -6.36 -3.54 9.08
N SER A 92 -5.30 -3.59 9.91
CA SER A 92 -5.43 -3.98 11.33
C SER A 92 -6.15 -2.93 12.19
N SER A 93 -6.15 -1.65 11.79
CA SER A 93 -6.80 -0.56 12.54
C SER A 93 -8.28 -0.36 12.20
N GLN A 94 -8.80 -0.95 11.10
CA GLN A 94 -10.21 -0.82 10.73
C GLN A 94 -11.15 -1.81 11.45
N GLU A 95 -10.63 -2.87 12.08
CA GLU A 95 -11.47 -3.80 12.86
C GLU A 95 -12.00 -3.19 14.16
N GLU A 96 -11.39 -2.13 14.71
CA GLU A 96 -11.81 -1.54 16.00
C GLU A 96 -12.90 -0.47 15.90
N GLN A 97 -13.19 0.09 14.72
CA GLN A 97 -14.19 1.17 14.57
C GLN A 97 -15.64 0.69 14.39
N THR A 98 -15.91 -0.61 14.28
CA THR A 98 -17.29 -1.13 14.22
C THR A 98 -17.92 -1.44 15.58
N LYS A 99 -17.21 -1.23 16.71
CA LYS A 99 -17.71 -1.56 18.06
C LYS A 99 -18.13 -0.38 18.94
N CYS A 100 -18.08 0.87 18.48
CA CYS A 100 -18.55 2.03 19.27
C CYS A 100 -19.73 2.72 18.60
N GLY A 101 -20.92 2.11 18.71
CA GLY A 101 -22.12 2.71 18.15
C GLY A 101 -23.39 1.93 18.44
N LYS A 102 -23.84 1.91 19.71
CA LYS A 102 -25.26 1.77 20.05
C LYS A 102 -25.57 2.31 21.46
N HIS A 103 -26.07 3.55 21.46
CA HIS A 103 -26.97 4.24 22.39
C HIS A 103 -26.70 4.22 23.89
N SER A 104 -26.04 5.29 24.37
CA SER A 104 -26.50 5.96 25.58
C SER A 104 -27.32 7.18 25.13
N ALA A 105 -28.63 7.13 25.34
CA ALA A 105 -29.48 8.31 25.38
C ALA A 105 -30.37 8.12 26.61
N ALA A 106 -29.88 8.67 27.73
CA ALA A 106 -30.72 8.99 28.87
C ALA A 106 -31.80 9.97 28.40
N SER A 107 -33.05 9.68 28.74
CA SER A 107 -34.10 10.68 28.83
C SER A 107 -34.95 10.28 30.02
N ASP A 108 -34.52 10.79 31.18
CA ASP A 108 -35.41 11.11 32.29
C ASP A 108 -36.57 11.95 31.74
N SER A 109 -37.80 11.51 32.01
CA SER A 109 -38.98 12.34 31.93
C SER A 109 -40.04 11.80 32.89
N LEU A 110 -40.16 12.55 33.99
CA LEU A 110 -41.29 12.72 34.92
C LEU A 110 -41.66 11.56 35.87
#